data_AF-A0A0F2MA61-F1
#
_entry.id   AF-A0A0F2MA61-F1
#
_cell.length_a   1.000
_cell.length_b   1.000
_cell.length_c   1.000
_cell.angle_alpha   90.00
_cell.angle_beta   90.00
_cell.angle_gamma   90.00
#
_symmetry.space_group_name_H-M   'P 1'
#
loop_
_entity.id
_entity.type
_entity.pdbx_description
1 polymer ?
#
loop_
_entity_poly.entity_id
_entity_poly.type
_entity_poly.pdbx_seq_one_letter_code
_entity_poly.pdbx_strand_id
1 'polypeptide(L)'
;MKSTLSLAVLLGAATVSALALRDAGHGLARTPASGLAKRENPNPVSTDFTCAYGTLVDVAPIDAGIKQLYNTGTGSCSAPAGAPGAGGCTRLTCSDNASIWLCNDNDFAVSIPCELIADNAVQLLIECQTTTYAGGNTWSSTVRGQIFSNDHKWNVIIDHNSC
;
A
#
# COMPACT_ATOMS: atom_id res chain seq x y z
N MET A 1 38.71 65.37 38.61
CA MET A 1 38.70 64.21 37.70
C MET A 1 37.22 63.88 37.49
N LYS A 2 36.42 64.44 36.56
CA LYS A 2 36.43 64.63 35.09
C LYS A 2 36.54 63.36 34.25
N SER A 3 35.42 63.05 33.56
CA SER A 3 35.16 62.17 32.41
C SER A 3 35.39 60.66 32.61
N THR A 4 34.57 59.76 32.08
CA THR A 4 33.99 59.74 30.71
C THR A 4 32.68 58.96 30.66
N LEU A 5 31.67 59.51 29.99
CA LEU A 5 30.45 58.82 29.55
C LEU A 5 30.67 58.39 28.08
N SER A 6 30.35 57.15 27.72
CA SER A 6 30.22 56.75 26.31
C SER A 6 29.24 55.59 26.21
N LEU A 7 28.08 55.83 25.58
CA LEU A 7 27.36 54.77 24.90
C LEU A 7 26.67 55.35 23.67
N ALA A 8 26.93 54.69 22.55
CA ALA A 8 26.72 55.18 21.20
C ALA A 8 25.25 55.18 20.77
N VAL A 9 24.98 56.14 19.89
CA VAL A 9 23.80 56.32 19.06
C VAL A 9 23.78 55.28 17.94
N LEU A 10 22.60 54.74 17.60
CA LEU A 10 22.25 54.38 16.22
C LEU A 10 20.73 54.53 16.01
N LEU A 11 20.36 55.61 15.32
CA LEU A 11 19.04 55.85 14.75
C LEU A 11 18.81 54.88 13.58
N GLY A 12 17.63 54.24 13.55
CA GLY A 12 17.15 53.48 12.41
C GLY A 12 16.76 54.40 11.25
N ALA A 13 17.34 54.16 10.08
CA ALA A 13 17.03 54.87 8.82
C ALA A 13 15.85 54.20 8.10
N ALA A 14 14.92 55.03 7.61
CA ALA A 14 13.92 54.68 6.61
C ALA A 14 14.46 54.98 5.20
N THR A 15 14.06 54.22 4.16
CA THR A 15 13.74 54.67 2.78
C THR A 15 13.23 53.50 1.92
N VAL A 16 11.99 53.54 1.41
CA VAL A 16 11.43 54.01 0.10
C VAL A 16 11.51 53.00 -1.08
N SER A 17 10.31 52.55 -1.46
CA SER A 17 9.73 52.11 -2.75
C SER A 17 10.57 51.50 -3.88
N ALA A 18 10.07 50.37 -4.39
CA ALA A 18 10.14 50.00 -5.81
C ALA A 18 8.75 49.57 -6.31
N LEU A 19 8.15 50.39 -7.15
CA LEU A 19 6.98 50.06 -7.96
C LEU A 19 7.50 49.39 -9.24
N ALA A 20 7.14 48.13 -9.50
CA ALA A 20 7.40 47.49 -10.78
C ALA A 20 6.18 46.70 -11.25
N LEU A 21 5.83 46.93 -12.51
CA LEU A 21 4.58 46.58 -13.17
C LEU A 21 4.46 45.08 -13.48
N ARG A 22 3.20 44.65 -13.45
CA ARG A 22 2.52 43.51 -14.11
C ARG A 22 3.35 42.78 -15.18
N ASP A 23 3.52 41.48 -14.99
CA ASP A 23 3.55 40.51 -16.09
C ASP A 23 2.49 39.44 -15.83
N ALA A 24 1.55 39.29 -16.76
CA ALA A 24 0.46 38.33 -16.71
C ALA A 24 0.94 37.02 -17.35
N GLY A 25 1.82 36.31 -16.66
CA GLY A 25 2.18 34.95 -17.00
C GLY A 25 1.04 33.99 -16.67
N HIS A 26 0.34 33.49 -17.69
CA HIS A 26 -0.57 32.35 -17.58
C HIS A 26 0.23 31.08 -17.24
N GLY A 27 0.55 30.91 -15.95
CA GLY A 27 0.97 29.64 -15.39
C GLY A 27 -0.09 29.23 -14.37
N LEU A 28 -0.95 28.28 -14.72
CA LEU A 28 -1.72 27.54 -13.71
C LEU A 28 -0.73 26.65 -12.94
N ALA A 29 0.05 27.26 -12.06
CA ALA A 29 0.72 26.55 -10.99
C ALA A 29 -0.39 25.96 -10.13
N ARG A 30 -0.65 24.66 -10.28
CA ARG A 30 -1.44 23.90 -9.32
C ARG A 30 -0.63 23.84 -8.03
N THR A 31 -0.80 24.83 -7.16
CA THR A 31 -0.50 24.65 -5.75
C THR A 31 -1.27 23.42 -5.27
N PRO A 32 -0.62 22.41 -4.67
CA PRO A 32 -1.35 21.32 -4.04
C PRO A 32 -2.29 21.95 -3.03
N ALA A 33 -3.59 21.64 -3.13
CA ALA A 33 -4.54 22.09 -2.13
C ALA A 33 -4.05 21.60 -0.76
N SER A 34 -3.68 22.53 0.12
CA SER A 34 -3.18 22.29 1.48
C SER A 34 -4.23 21.72 2.44
N GLY A 35 -5.27 21.06 1.93
CA GLY A 35 -6.43 20.59 2.69
C GLY A 35 -6.94 19.20 2.32
N LEU A 36 -6.31 18.48 1.39
CA LEU A 36 -6.61 17.07 1.14
C LEU A 36 -5.51 16.20 1.76
N ALA A 37 -5.53 16.08 3.08
CA ALA A 37 -4.83 14.96 3.70
C ALA A 37 -5.45 13.67 3.16
N LYS A 38 -4.62 12.74 2.67
CA LYS A 38 -5.06 11.35 2.47
C LYS A 38 -5.64 10.90 3.81
N ARG A 39 -6.91 10.51 3.84
CA ARG A 39 -7.49 9.93 5.07
C ARG A 39 -6.58 8.77 5.48
N GLU A 40 -6.19 8.72 6.74
CA GLU A 40 -5.47 7.59 7.28
C GLU A 40 -6.31 6.34 7.02
N ASN A 41 -5.71 5.31 6.41
CA ASN A 41 -6.41 4.06 6.21
C ASN A 41 -6.58 3.41 7.59
N PRO A 42 -7.82 3.24 8.10
CA PRO A 42 -8.03 2.63 9.41
C PRO A 42 -7.54 1.17 9.46
N ASN A 43 -7.35 0.54 8.30
CA ASN A 43 -6.78 -0.80 8.16
C ASN A 43 -5.55 -0.75 7.24
N PRO A 44 -4.40 -0.26 7.72
CA PRO A 44 -3.22 -0.15 6.88
C PRO A 44 -2.76 -1.55 6.44
N VAL A 45 -2.42 -1.66 5.15
CA VAL A 45 -1.74 -2.86 4.64
C VAL A 45 -0.38 -2.98 5.32
N SER A 46 -0.03 -4.19 5.75
CA SER A 46 1.24 -4.45 6.44
C SER A 46 2.43 -4.26 5.51
N THR A 47 3.60 -3.99 6.09
CA THR A 47 4.88 -4.01 5.37
C THR A 47 5.66 -5.30 5.62
N ASP A 48 5.13 -6.24 6.40
CA ASP A 48 5.75 -7.54 6.64
C ASP A 48 5.24 -8.57 5.63
N PHE A 49 6.07 -8.81 4.60
CA PHE A 49 5.79 -9.74 3.53
C PHE A 49 7.04 -10.52 3.11
N THR A 50 6.82 -11.65 2.45
CA THR A 50 7.87 -12.44 1.83
C THR A 50 7.45 -12.92 0.44
N CYS A 51 8.30 -12.66 -0.56
CA CYS A 51 8.11 -13.13 -1.93
C CYS A 51 8.65 -14.56 -2.15
N ALA A 52 9.22 -15.17 -1.12
CA ALA A 52 9.80 -16.51 -1.18
C ALA A 52 8.82 -17.62 -0.77
N TYR A 53 7.63 -17.27 -0.28
CA TYR A 53 6.59 -18.22 0.12
C TYR A 53 5.77 -18.71 -1.09
N GLY A 54 5.44 -19.99 -1.11
CA GLY A 54 4.61 -20.62 -2.13
C GLY A 54 5.32 -20.91 -3.45
N THR A 55 4.51 -21.15 -4.47
CA THR A 55 4.88 -21.48 -5.85
C THR A 55 4.44 -20.37 -6.78
N LEU A 56 5.26 -20.06 -7.79
CA LEU A 56 4.94 -19.03 -8.78
C LEU A 56 3.66 -19.39 -9.55
N VAL A 57 2.80 -18.40 -9.72
CA VAL A 57 1.57 -18.46 -10.51
C VAL A 57 1.48 -17.26 -11.43
N ASP A 58 0.69 -17.36 -12.50
CA ASP A 58 0.44 -16.25 -13.41
C ASP A 58 -0.34 -15.12 -12.73
N VAL A 59 0.03 -13.86 -13.04
CA VAL A 59 -0.58 -12.69 -12.40
C VAL A 59 -2.03 -12.45 -12.85
N ALA A 60 -2.39 -12.76 -14.10
CA ALA A 60 -3.69 -12.42 -14.64
C ALA A 60 -4.88 -13.06 -13.87
N PRO A 61 -4.84 -14.35 -13.50
CA PRO A 61 -5.83 -14.95 -12.61
C PRO A 61 -5.87 -14.32 -11.21
N ILE A 62 -4.73 -13.91 -10.67
CA ILE A 62 -4.65 -13.24 -9.35
C ILE A 62 -5.30 -11.86 -9.40
N ASP A 63 -5.02 -11.06 -10.44
CA ASP A 63 -5.67 -9.76 -10.65
C ASP A 63 -7.20 -9.91 -10.81
N ALA A 64 -7.66 -10.95 -11.52
CA ALA A 64 -9.08 -11.28 -11.60
C ALA A 64 -9.66 -11.66 -10.21
N GLY A 65 -8.92 -12.43 -9.41
CA GLY A 65 -9.30 -12.77 -8.04
C GLY A 65 -9.40 -11.56 -7.12
N ILE A 66 -8.43 -10.64 -7.18
CA ILE A 66 -8.45 -9.36 -6.44
C ILE A 66 -9.71 -8.56 -6.79
N LYS A 67 -10.05 -8.46 -8.08
CA LYS A 67 -11.29 -7.78 -8.52
C LYS A 67 -12.55 -8.45 -7.96
N GLN A 68 -12.59 -9.78 -7.90
CA GLN A 68 -13.70 -10.51 -7.28
C GLN A 68 -13.83 -10.19 -5.78
N LEU A 69 -12.71 -10.12 -5.05
CA LEU A 69 -12.70 -9.77 -3.63
C LEU A 69 -13.24 -8.34 -3.40
N TYR A 70 -12.81 -7.35 -4.20
CA TYR A 70 -13.37 -6.00 -4.13
C TYR A 70 -14.86 -5.95 -4.49
N ASN A 71 -15.31 -6.76 -5.46
CA ASN A 71 -16.72 -6.83 -5.86
C ASN A 71 -17.63 -7.44 -4.79
N THR A 72 -17.06 -8.06 -3.76
CA THR A 72 -17.82 -8.51 -2.57
C THR A 72 -18.30 -7.32 -1.72
N GLY A 73 -17.78 -6.11 -1.97
CA GLY A 73 -18.21 -4.87 -1.32
C GLY A 73 -18.01 -4.93 0.18
N THR A 74 -19.07 -4.69 0.95
CA THR A 74 -19.06 -4.74 2.42
C THR A 74 -19.05 -6.17 2.99
N GLY A 75 -18.94 -7.20 2.15
CA GLY A 75 -18.90 -8.58 2.61
C GLY A 75 -17.56 -8.94 3.27
N SER A 76 -17.59 -10.01 4.08
CA SER A 76 -16.43 -10.49 4.82
C SER A 76 -15.95 -11.84 4.31
N CYS A 77 -14.64 -12.00 4.29
CA CYS A 77 -13.91 -13.21 3.97
C CYS A 77 -13.56 -13.90 5.29
N SER A 78 -13.87 -15.18 5.41
CA SER A 78 -13.69 -15.92 6.66
C SER A 78 -12.67 -17.03 6.50
N ALA A 79 -12.00 -17.36 7.60
CA ALA A 79 -11.14 -18.52 7.69
C ALA A 79 -11.34 -19.22 9.04
N PRO A 80 -11.28 -20.56 9.07
CA PRO A 80 -11.51 -21.33 10.29
C PRO A 80 -10.42 -21.04 11.33
N ALA A 81 -10.67 -21.46 12.57
CA ALA A 81 -9.63 -21.47 13.60
C ALA A 81 -8.40 -22.26 13.11
N GLY A 82 -7.23 -21.79 13.52
CA GLY A 82 -5.94 -22.41 13.25
C GLY A 82 -5.07 -22.43 14.50
N ALA A 83 -3.78 -22.65 14.27
CA ALA A 83 -2.74 -22.40 15.27
C ALA A 83 -1.63 -21.59 14.60
N PRO A 84 -0.89 -20.74 15.34
CA PRO A 84 0.19 -19.95 14.80
C PRO A 84 1.15 -20.79 13.95
N GLY A 85 1.33 -20.41 12.69
CA GLY A 85 2.25 -21.06 11.75
C GLY A 85 1.71 -22.31 11.04
N ALA A 86 0.64 -22.92 11.53
CA ALA A 86 -0.10 -23.95 10.79
C ALA A 86 -1.27 -23.35 10.00
N GLY A 87 -1.94 -22.36 10.60
CA GLY A 87 -3.05 -21.62 10.01
C GLY A 87 -4.33 -22.44 9.80
N GLY A 88 -5.48 -21.83 10.04
CA GLY A 88 -6.76 -22.25 9.47
C GLY A 88 -6.95 -21.50 8.17
N CYS A 89 -6.81 -22.16 7.02
CA CYS A 89 -6.80 -21.48 5.71
C CYS A 89 -8.11 -21.69 4.94
N THR A 90 -8.55 -20.64 4.25
CA THR A 90 -9.64 -20.68 3.27
C THR A 90 -9.16 -20.16 1.92
N ARG A 91 -9.40 -20.93 0.87
CA ARG A 91 -9.16 -20.51 -0.51
C ARG A 91 -10.29 -19.57 -0.91
N LEU A 92 -9.96 -18.31 -1.18
CA LEU A 92 -10.97 -17.31 -1.49
C LEU A 92 -11.24 -17.23 -3.00
N THR A 93 -10.19 -17.35 -3.80
CA THR A 93 -10.28 -17.38 -5.26
C THR A 93 -9.36 -18.47 -5.80
N CYS A 94 -9.73 -19.04 -6.95
CA CYS A 94 -8.87 -19.96 -7.70
C CYS A 94 -9.25 -19.93 -9.18
N SER A 95 -8.29 -19.67 -10.05
CA SER A 95 -8.44 -19.74 -11.51
C SER A 95 -7.08 -20.03 -12.13
N ASP A 96 -7.04 -20.87 -13.18
CA ASP A 96 -5.80 -21.31 -13.84
C ASP A 96 -4.71 -21.77 -12.84
N ASN A 97 -5.13 -22.55 -11.85
CA ASN A 97 -4.32 -23.01 -10.72
C ASN A 97 -3.67 -21.92 -9.84
N ALA A 98 -4.08 -20.67 -9.96
CA ALA A 98 -3.59 -19.56 -9.15
C ALA A 98 -4.62 -19.18 -8.08
N SER A 99 -4.21 -19.12 -6.82
CA SER A 99 -5.13 -18.90 -5.69
C SER A 99 -4.71 -17.76 -4.78
N ILE A 100 -5.73 -17.09 -4.23
CA ILE A 100 -5.60 -16.19 -3.08
C ILE A 100 -6.18 -16.89 -1.86
N TRP A 101 -5.41 -16.96 -0.80
CA TRP A 101 -5.80 -17.59 0.46
C TRP A 101 -5.85 -16.55 1.59
N LEU A 102 -6.80 -16.74 2.49
CA LEU A 102 -6.77 -16.15 3.84
C LEU A 102 -6.44 -17.26 4.82
N CYS A 103 -5.32 -17.11 5.54
CA CYS A 103 -4.91 -18.03 6.59
C CYS A 103 -4.97 -17.34 7.94
N ASN A 104 -5.56 -18.04 8.91
CA ASN A 104 -5.83 -17.54 10.24
C ASN A 104 -4.96 -18.24 11.28
N ASP A 105 -4.16 -17.47 12.01
CA ASP A 105 -3.26 -17.95 13.04
C ASP A 105 -3.89 -17.87 14.46
N ASN A 106 -5.14 -17.44 14.58
CA ASN A 106 -5.89 -17.47 15.84
C ASN A 106 -6.52 -18.86 16.10
N ASP A 107 -6.77 -19.16 17.38
CA ASP A 107 -7.48 -20.35 17.84
C ASP A 107 -9.02 -20.25 17.72
N PHE A 108 -9.52 -19.15 17.15
CA PHE A 108 -10.93 -18.94 16.80
C PHE A 108 -11.05 -18.52 15.33
N ALA A 109 -12.20 -18.76 14.71
CA ALA A 109 -12.46 -18.35 13.33
C ALA A 109 -12.46 -16.83 13.17
N VAL A 110 -11.92 -16.34 12.06
CA VAL A 110 -11.87 -14.90 11.73
C VAL A 110 -12.82 -14.56 10.60
N SER A 111 -13.30 -13.33 10.59
CA SER A 111 -14.08 -12.71 9.53
C SER A 111 -13.50 -11.33 9.27
N ILE A 112 -12.85 -11.16 8.11
CA ILE A 112 -12.10 -9.96 7.73
C ILE A 112 -12.78 -9.33 6.50
N PRO A 113 -12.89 -8.00 6.39
CA PRO A 113 -13.39 -7.37 5.18
C PRO A 113 -12.65 -7.87 3.93
N CYS A 114 -13.37 -8.35 2.91
CA CYS A 114 -12.71 -8.89 1.71
C CYS A 114 -11.88 -7.82 0.98
N GLU A 115 -12.25 -6.55 1.07
CA GLU A 115 -11.46 -5.42 0.55
C GLU A 115 -10.06 -5.34 1.18
N LEU A 116 -9.93 -5.64 2.48
CA LEU A 116 -8.63 -5.62 3.16
C LEU A 116 -7.75 -6.79 2.70
N ILE A 117 -8.36 -7.95 2.42
CA ILE A 117 -7.64 -9.08 1.82
C ILE A 117 -7.18 -8.72 0.41
N ALA A 118 -8.04 -8.07 -0.38
CA ALA A 118 -7.70 -7.61 -1.72
C ALA A 118 -6.55 -6.60 -1.71
N ASP A 119 -6.56 -5.62 -0.80
CA ASP A 119 -5.49 -4.65 -0.63
C ASP A 119 -4.14 -5.32 -0.30
N ASN A 120 -4.15 -6.34 0.56
CA ASN A 120 -2.95 -7.14 0.88
C ASN A 120 -2.46 -7.95 -0.33
N ALA A 121 -3.37 -8.53 -1.13
CA ALA A 121 -2.99 -9.21 -2.36
C ALA A 121 -2.43 -8.26 -3.42
N VAL A 122 -2.96 -7.03 -3.53
CA VAL A 122 -2.39 -5.97 -4.38
C VAL A 122 -0.97 -5.62 -3.94
N GLN A 123 -0.72 -5.52 -2.63
CA GLN A 123 0.62 -5.27 -2.12
C GLN A 123 1.61 -6.37 -2.51
N LEU A 124 1.18 -7.65 -2.48
CA LEU A 124 2.00 -8.74 -3.00
C LEU A 124 2.26 -8.62 -4.51
N LEU A 125 1.30 -8.16 -5.32
CA LEU A 125 1.56 -7.89 -6.74
C LEU A 125 2.60 -6.77 -6.91
N ILE A 126 2.52 -5.70 -6.13
CA ILE A 126 3.44 -4.56 -6.20
C ILE A 126 4.86 -4.99 -5.85
N GLU A 127 5.02 -5.77 -4.78
CA GLU A 127 6.34 -6.08 -4.21
C GLU A 127 6.96 -7.37 -4.77
N CYS A 128 6.14 -8.36 -5.15
CA CYS A 128 6.60 -9.71 -5.47
C CYS A 128 6.41 -10.13 -6.92
N GLN A 129 5.71 -9.36 -7.75
CA GLN A 129 5.58 -9.68 -9.17
C GLN A 129 6.94 -9.64 -9.87
N THR A 130 7.24 -10.69 -10.63
CA THR A 130 8.37 -10.72 -11.55
C THR A 130 7.86 -10.79 -12.98
N THR A 131 8.36 -9.91 -13.85
CA THR A 131 8.04 -9.89 -15.28
C THR A 131 9.26 -10.30 -16.08
N THR A 132 9.12 -11.33 -16.90
CA THR A 132 10.18 -11.87 -17.75
C THR A 132 9.81 -11.73 -19.22
N TYR A 133 10.79 -11.30 -20.03
CA TYR A 133 10.65 -11.25 -21.48
C TYR A 133 10.79 -12.64 -22.08
N ALA A 134 9.79 -13.08 -22.84
CA ALA A 134 9.75 -14.41 -23.45
C ALA A 134 10.14 -14.42 -24.94
N GLY A 135 10.62 -13.29 -25.48
CA GLY A 135 10.90 -13.13 -26.90
C GLY A 135 9.74 -12.53 -27.71
N GLY A 136 10.06 -11.92 -28.85
CA GLY A 136 9.08 -11.22 -29.69
C GLY A 136 8.42 -10.05 -28.96
N ASN A 137 7.09 -10.04 -28.91
CA ASN A 137 6.29 -9.06 -28.16
C ASN A 137 5.62 -9.68 -26.92
N THR A 138 6.18 -10.79 -26.41
CA THR A 138 5.56 -11.58 -25.33
C THR A 138 6.26 -11.33 -24.00
N TRP A 139 5.47 -11.01 -22.98
CA TRP A 139 5.89 -10.85 -21.60
C TRP A 139 5.10 -11.79 -20.71
N SER A 140 5.76 -12.43 -19.75
CA SER A 140 5.13 -13.28 -18.75
C SER A 140 5.33 -12.66 -17.38
N SER A 141 4.26 -12.51 -16.60
CA SER A 141 4.33 -11.99 -15.24
C SER A 141 3.83 -13.06 -14.28
N THR A 142 4.70 -13.40 -13.33
CA THR A 142 4.41 -14.39 -12.28
C THR A 142 4.55 -13.76 -10.91
N VAL A 143 3.80 -14.26 -9.95
CA VAL A 143 3.85 -13.82 -8.55
C VAL A 143 3.73 -15.01 -7.62
N ARG A 144 4.25 -14.85 -6.42
CA ARG A 144 3.94 -15.66 -5.23
C ARG A 144 4.24 -14.83 -4.01
N GLY A 145 3.72 -15.22 -2.86
CA GLY A 145 4.17 -14.65 -1.61
C GLY A 145 3.14 -14.73 -0.51
N GLN A 146 3.55 -14.21 0.63
CA GLN A 146 2.75 -14.12 1.84
C GLN A 146 2.94 -12.75 2.46
N ILE A 147 1.85 -12.15 2.95
CA ILE A 147 1.85 -10.89 3.69
C ILE A 147 1.05 -11.08 4.98
N PHE A 148 1.67 -10.73 6.11
CA PHE A 148 1.07 -10.86 7.43
C PHE A 148 0.24 -9.63 7.77
N SER A 149 -0.86 -9.80 8.50
CA SER A 149 -1.53 -8.66 9.13
C SER A 149 -0.59 -7.96 10.12
N ASN A 150 -0.85 -6.68 10.42
CA ASN A 150 0.00 -5.91 11.34
C ASN A 150 0.10 -6.51 12.75
N ASP A 151 -0.93 -7.26 13.18
CA ASP A 151 -0.97 -7.96 14.45
C ASP A 151 -0.51 -9.43 14.37
N HIS A 152 -0.09 -9.88 13.17
CA HIS A 152 0.35 -11.25 12.87
C HIS A 152 -0.66 -12.33 13.28
N LYS A 153 -1.96 -12.01 13.18
CA LYS A 153 -3.06 -12.91 13.52
C LYS A 153 -3.66 -13.62 12.32
N TRP A 154 -3.41 -13.12 11.13
CA TRP A 154 -3.78 -13.74 9.87
C TRP A 154 -2.81 -13.28 8.79
N ASN A 155 -2.85 -13.94 7.64
CA ASN A 155 -2.05 -13.56 6.49
C ASN A 155 -2.78 -13.86 5.18
N VAL A 156 -2.35 -13.17 4.12
CA VAL A 156 -2.79 -13.42 2.75
C VAL A 156 -1.66 -14.11 2.00
N ILE A 157 -1.99 -15.18 1.28
CA ILE A 157 -1.04 -15.95 0.49
C ILE A 157 -1.50 -16.00 -0.96
N ILE A 158 -0.55 -15.77 -1.87
CA ILE A 158 -0.68 -16.10 -3.29
C ILE A 158 0.16 -17.35 -3.56
N ASP A 159 -0.49 -18.44 -3.96
CA ASP A 159 0.15 -19.73 -4.22
C ASP A 159 -0.60 -20.51 -5.31
N HIS A 160 0.09 -21.53 -5.85
CA HIS A 160 -0.47 -22.52 -6.74
C HIS A 160 -1.42 -23.45 -5.99
N ASN A 161 -2.60 -23.70 -6.56
CA ASN A 161 -3.51 -24.73 -6.08
C ASN A 161 -4.32 -25.32 -7.23
N SER A 162 -4.49 -26.65 -7.26
CA SER A 162 -5.28 -27.28 -8.31
C SER A 162 -6.76 -26.91 -8.21
N CYS A 163 -7.25 -26.29 -9.27
CA CYS A 163 -8.64 -26.01 -9.60
C CYS A 163 -8.77 -25.94 -11.13
#